data_AF-A0A1A8GY60-F1
#
_entry.id   AF-A0A1A8GY60-F1
#
_cell.length_a   1.000
_cell.length_b   1.000
_cell.length_c   1.000
_cell.angle_alpha   90.00
_cell.angle_beta   90.00
_cell.angle_gamma   90.00
#
_symmetry.space_group_name_H-M   'P 1'
#
loop_
_entity.id
_entity.type
_entity.pdbx_description
1 polymer ?
#
loop_
_entity_poly.entity_id
_entity_poly.type
_entity_poly.pdbx_seq_one_letter_code
_entity_poly.pdbx_strand_id
1 'polypeptide(L)' 'DEVHQTWKPGDVVLVASTDYSMHQAEEFTLLPCPECSSRQVRIQGKPRYNHVGEIIDGVDMRAEVALLSRNILIYG' A
#
# COMPACT_ATOMS: atom_id res chain seq x y z
N ASP A 1 0.03 -14.84 15.04
CA ASP A 1 0.37 -14.45 13.66
C ASP A 1 1.63 -13.60 13.63
N GLU A 2 2.77 -14.23 13.38
CA GLU A 2 4.04 -13.54 13.16
C GLU A 2 4.08 -13.05 11.70
N VAL A 3 4.28 -11.74 11.50
CA VAL A 3 4.34 -11.14 10.16
C VAL A 3 5.79 -11.06 9.72
N HIS A 4 6.16 -11.89 8.75
CA HIS A 4 7.45 -11.77 8.07
C HIS A 4 7.36 -10.69 6.98
N GLN A 5 8.18 -9.64 7.08
CA GLN A 5 8.25 -8.61 6.05
C GLN A 5 8.81 -9.18 4.75
N THR A 6 7.98 -9.17 3.71
CA THR A 6 8.38 -9.58 2.35
C THR A 6 8.62 -8.40 1.42
N TRP A 7 8.05 -7.23 1.75
CA TRP A 7 8.24 -5.96 1.03
C TRP A 7 9.58 -5.35 1.45
N LYS A 8 10.29 -4.74 0.51
CA LYS A 8 11.66 -4.25 0.71
C LYS A 8 11.81 -2.83 0.17
N PRO A 9 12.80 -2.07 0.69
CA PRO A 9 13.18 -0.81 0.07
C PRO A 9 13.49 -0.98 -1.42
N GLY A 10 12.97 -0.06 -2.24
CA GLY A 10 13.02 -0.13 -3.70
C GLY A 10 11.82 -0.79 -4.36
N ASP A 11 10.98 -1.53 -3.62
CA ASP A 11 9.70 -2.01 -4.15
C ASP A 11 8.77 -0.83 -4.48
N VAL A 12 7.96 -1.00 -5.51
CA VAL A 12 6.91 -0.07 -5.92
C VAL A 12 5.57 -0.62 -5.47
N VAL A 13 4.81 0.21 -4.75
CA VAL A 13 3.47 -0.07 -4.30
C VAL A 13 2.48 0.92 -4.90
N LEU A 14 1.26 0.47 -5.15
CA LEU A 14 0.13 1.30 -5.54
C LEU A 14 -0.85 1.37 -4.38
N VAL A 15 -1.28 2.57 -4.02
CA VAL A 15 -2.45 2.78 -3.14
C VAL A 15 -3.66 3.05 -4.03
N ALA A 16 -4.68 2.19 -3.91
CA ALA A 16 -5.91 2.32 -4.67
C ALA A 16 -6.80 3.47 -4.16
N SER A 17 -7.67 3.98 -5.02
CA SER A 17 -8.61 5.04 -4.64
C SER A 17 -9.64 4.53 -3.63
N THR A 18 -9.83 5.30 -2.56
CA THR A 18 -10.97 5.13 -1.63
C THR A 18 -12.06 6.19 -1.82
N ASP A 19 -12.01 6.94 -2.92
CA ASP A 19 -12.98 7.98 -3.28
C ASP A 19 -13.72 7.60 -4.59
N TYR A 20 -14.78 8.34 -4.93
CA TYR A 20 -15.61 8.14 -6.12
C TYR A 20 -14.83 8.16 -7.43
N SER A 21 -13.70 8.89 -7.48
CA SER A 21 -12.87 8.97 -8.68
C SER A 21 -11.79 7.91 -8.68
N MET A 22 -11.91 6.93 -9.57
CA MET A 22 -10.90 5.89 -9.78
C MET A 22 -9.49 6.40 -10.13
N HIS A 23 -9.36 7.67 -10.53
CA HIS A 23 -8.08 8.28 -10.89
C HIS A 23 -7.27 8.77 -9.69
N GLN A 24 -7.80 8.68 -8.46
CA GLN A 24 -7.09 9.03 -7.23
C GLN A 24 -6.22 7.89 -6.70
N ALA A 25 -5.71 7.03 -7.59
CA ALA A 25 -4.73 6.00 -7.25
C ALA A 25 -3.32 6.53 -7.49
N GLU A 26 -2.35 6.12 -6.66
CA GLU A 26 -0.99 6.65 -6.72
C GLU A 26 0.07 5.62 -6.35
N GLU A 27 1.20 5.69 -7.05
CA GLU A 27 2.34 4.80 -6.89
C GLU A 27 3.44 5.42 -6.03
N PHE A 28 4.05 4.60 -5.18
CA PHE A 28 5.17 5.00 -4.34
C PHE A 28 6.28 3.97 -4.35
N THR A 29 7.52 4.44 -4.31
CA THR A 29 8.69 3.59 -4.03
C THR A 29 8.91 3.51 -2.51
N LEU A 30 9.16 2.32 -2.00
CA LEU A 30 9.46 2.11 -0.58
C LEU A 30 10.89 2.55 -0.25
N LEU A 31 11.03 3.29 0.84
CA LEU A 31 12.30 3.74 1.39
C LEU A 31 12.77 2.82 2.53
N PRO A 32 14.08 2.78 2.82
CA PRO A 32 14.58 2.20 4.06
C PRO A 32 13.90 2.86 5.28
N CYS A 33 13.46 2.02 6.23
CA CYS A 33 12.81 2.48 7.46
C CYS A 33 13.26 1.64 8.66
N PRO A 34 14.45 1.91 9.23
CA PRO A 34 14.94 1.22 10.43
C PRO A 34 14.03 1.37 11.66
N GLU A 35 13.25 2.45 11.70
CA GLU A 35 12.32 2.81 12.77
C GLU A 35 10.93 2.18 12.64
N CYS A 36 10.61 1.58 11.49
CA CYS A 36 9.31 1.00 11.22
C CYS A 36 9.11 -0.32 12.00
N SER A 37 7.90 -0.54 12.51
CA SER A 37 7.48 -1.88 12.94
C SER A 37 7.38 -2.85 11.75
N SER A 38 7.21 -4.14 12.04
CA SER A 38 7.04 -5.17 11.00
C SER A 38 5.82 -4.96 10.08
N ARG A 39 4.89 -4.08 10.45
CA ARG A 39 3.68 -3.75 9.68
C ARG A 39 3.68 -2.31 9.14
N GLN A 40 4.82 -1.63 9.19
CA GLN A 40 4.98 -0.28 8.68
C GLN A 40 6.00 -0.27 7.54
N VAL A 41 5.77 0.63 6.60
CA VAL A 41 6.69 0.94 5.52
C VAL A 41 6.76 2.45 5.37
N ARG A 42 7.87 2.94 4.82
CA ARG A 42 8.06 4.35 4.51
C ARG A 42 8.00 4.53 3.00
N ILE A 43 7.18 5.46 2.53
CA ILE A 43 7.04 5.78 1.12
C ILE A 43 7.92 6.97 0.73
N GLN A 44 8.37 6.99 -0.53
CA GLN A 44 9.02 8.15 -1.12
C GLN A 44 7.99 9.15 -1.62
N GLY A 45 8.09 10.40 -1.16
CA GLY A 45 7.17 11.47 -1.55
C GLY A 45 6.05 11.71 -0.53
N LYS A 46 4.99 12.39 -0.97
CA LYS A 46 3.81 12.69 -0.16
C LYS A 46 2.56 12.36 -0.99
N PRO A 47 1.55 11.69 -0.41
CA PRO A 47 0.32 11.42 -1.12
C PRO A 47 -0.35 12.70 -1.60
N ARG A 48 -0.91 12.67 -2.81
CA ARG A 48 -1.68 13.80 -3.36
C ARG A 48 -3.14 13.74 -2.94
N TYR A 49 -3.66 12.54 -2.74
CA TYR A 49 -5.05 12.30 -2.38
C TYR A 49 -5.17 11.74 -0.97
N ASN A 50 -6.37 11.87 -0.40
CA ASN A 50 -6.68 11.26 0.89
C ASN A 50 -7.14 9.83 0.65
N HIS A 51 -6.60 8.91 1.44
CA HIS A 51 -6.94 7.50 1.41
C HIS A 51 -7.49 7.09 2.78
N VAL A 52 -8.61 6.38 2.79
CA VAL A 52 -9.23 5.92 4.04
C VAL A 52 -8.43 4.74 4.60
N GLY A 53 -8.19 4.77 5.90
CA GLY A 53 -7.38 3.79 6.63
C GLY A 53 -8.12 3.07 7.74
N GLU A 54 -9.45 3.15 7.76
CA GLU A 54 -10.28 2.63 8.84
C GLU A 54 -11.62 2.05 8.37
N ILE A 55 -12.30 1.36 9.30
CA ILE A 55 -13.66 0.85 9.12
C ILE A 55 -14.62 1.97 9.53
N ILE A 56 -15.57 2.33 8.68
CA ILE A 56 -16.57 3.37 8.95
C ILE A 56 -17.96 2.74 8.87
N ASP A 57 -18.78 2.96 9.90
CA ASP A 57 -20.16 2.45 10.00
C ASP A 57 -20.30 0.93 9.73
N GLY A 58 -19.31 0.15 10.16
CA GLY A 58 -19.27 -1.30 9.98
C GLY A 58 -18.84 -1.77 8.58
N VAL A 59 -18.49 -0.84 7.69
CA VAL A 59 -17.94 -1.12 6.35
C VAL A 59 -16.43 -0.90 6.37
N ASP A 60 -15.67 -1.89 5.91
CA ASP A 60 -14.23 -1.76 5.76
C ASP A 60 -13.90 -0.88 4.56
N MET A 61 -13.41 0.32 4.82
CA MET A 61 -13.07 1.31 3.80
C MET A 61 -11.56 1.51 3.66
N ARG A 62 -10.75 0.64 4.27
CA ARG A 62 -9.29 0.72 4.20
C ARG A 62 -8.84 0.55 2.75
N ALA A 63 -7.95 1.45 2.30
CA ALA A 63 -7.38 1.39 0.97
C ALA A 63 -6.69 0.05 0.69
N GLU A 64 -6.93 -0.50 -0.49
CA GLU A 64 -6.15 -1.61 -1.00
C GLU A 64 -4.76 -1.12 -1.43
N VAL A 65 -3.74 -1.91 -1.12
CA VAL A 65 -2.36 -1.64 -1.50
C VAL A 65 -1.82 -2.80 -2.33
N ALA A 66 -1.42 -2.53 -3.57
CA ALA A 66 -0.84 -3.52 -4.46
C ALA A 66 0.69 -3.41 -4.51
N LEU A 67 1.37 -4.55 -4.59
CA LEU A 67 2.83 -4.62 -4.80
C LEU A 67 3.11 -4.82 -6.29
N LEU A 68 3.64 -3.80 -6.96
CA LEU A 68 3.86 -3.80 -8.41
C LEU A 68 5.20 -4.41 -8.83
N SER A 69 6.17 -4.47 -7.91
CA SER A 69 7.52 -4.98 -8.21
C SER A 69 7.65 -6.52 -8.21
N ARG A 70 6.54 -7.24 -7.99
CA ARG A 70 6.55 -8.71 -7.94
C ARG A 70 5.79 -9.30 -9.12
N ASN A 71 6.49 -10.13 -9.88
CA ASN A 71 5.87 -10.94 -10.92
C ASN A 71 5.12 -12.12 -10.28
N ILE A 72 3.94 -12.41 -10.81
CA ILE A 72 3.16 -13.60 -10.48
C ILE A 72 2.88 -14.38 -11.76
N LEU A 73 2.67 -15.68 -11.60
CA LEU A 73 2.38 -16.60 -12.69
C LEU A 73 1.00 -17.20 -12.44
N ILE A 74 0.10 -17.03 -13.40
CA ILE A 74 -1.29 -17.48 -13.31
C ILE A 74 -1.45 -18.67 -14.27
N TYR A 75 -1.91 -19.80 -13.74
CA TYR A 75 -2.22 -21.01 -14.51
C TYR A 75 -3.70 -21.35 -14.37
N GLY A 76 -4.27 -21.92 -15.44
CA GLY A 76 -5.65 -22.38 -15.52
C GLY A 76 -5.76 -23.67 -16.33
#